data_AF-A0A024TRH1-F1
#
_entry.id   AF-A0A024TRH1-F1
#
_cell.length_a   1.000
_cell.length_b   1.000
_cell.length_c   1.000
_cell.angle_alpha   90.00
_cell.angle_beta   90.00
_cell.angle_gamma   90.00
#
_symmetry.space_group_name_H-M   'P 1'
#
loop_
_entity.id
_entity.type
_entity.pdbx_description
1 polymer ?
#
loop_
_entity_poly.entity_id
_entity_poly.type
_entity_poly.pdbx_seq_one_letter_code
_entity_poly.pdbx_strand_id
1 'polypeptide(L)'
;MISAAGALPERDFVAEVTSLFTEDPDIDEIGIIHLDDDHDTFVLDEHKLGIAMSKIPAIHRQAKTSFFHANKFNDVDGILKASRCMLLVCADFYTAWNARKTLISQGIVTEEAEMKFSRLILTHHAKSIDTWAHRRWVLQRLVPRLEGDNLAPFLARELSLCAKLCEEFPRNYFAWSYRYCICTKLPLPLLLTEFHDTSRTWCQRHLSDSSAWNLRLLVLLLLLPRVAQPLAVVADELAAHSRLQTMYPDRDALWCHRRALLKIAASQLSIRSPAVWSTDTTLPNFEWTSATAVDAFIRREVQFSADVGTAGALRYALFGLDWILKREDRHTLPPRVTEWHAETCRRLSIADAIRAQFWLGRLTSDQRSAESTTP
;
A
#
# COMPACT_ATOMS: atom_id res chain seq x y z
N MET A 1 -43.12 -13.85 -53.49
CA MET A 1 -42.89 -12.77 -52.49
C MET A 1 -42.73 -13.43 -51.13
N ILE A 2 -41.49 -13.79 -50.77
CA ILE A 2 -41.18 -14.21 -49.40
C ILE A 2 -40.63 -12.96 -48.74
N SER A 3 -41.39 -12.44 -47.78
CA SER A 3 -41.05 -11.29 -46.96
C SER A 3 -39.68 -11.53 -46.31
N ALA A 4 -38.74 -10.62 -46.57
CA ALA A 4 -37.53 -10.51 -45.77
C ALA A 4 -37.97 -10.17 -44.35
N ALA A 5 -37.93 -11.17 -43.47
CA ALA A 5 -37.98 -10.93 -42.04
C ALA A 5 -36.82 -9.99 -41.71
N GLY A 6 -37.15 -8.72 -41.46
CA GLY A 6 -36.17 -7.72 -41.05
C GLY A 6 -35.46 -8.26 -39.82
N ALA A 7 -34.14 -8.46 -39.92
CA ALA A 7 -33.33 -8.70 -38.75
C ALA A 7 -33.61 -7.54 -37.79
N LEU A 8 -33.99 -7.87 -36.55
CA LEU A 8 -34.08 -6.88 -35.48
C LEU A 8 -32.75 -6.11 -35.48
N PRO A 9 -32.78 -4.76 -35.45
CA PRO A 9 -31.55 -3.97 -35.46
C PRO A 9 -30.61 -4.48 -34.37
N GLU A 10 -29.33 -4.65 -34.72
CA GLU A 10 -28.30 -5.11 -33.79
C GLU A 10 -28.32 -4.18 -32.57
N ARG A 11 -28.52 -4.75 -31.38
CA ARG A 11 -28.68 -4.00 -30.13
C ARG A 11 -27.46 -3.09 -29.91
N ASP A 12 -27.70 -1.80 -29.69
CA ASP A 12 -26.65 -0.82 -29.41
C ASP A 12 -26.44 -0.68 -27.90
N PHE A 13 -25.48 -1.45 -27.36
CA PHE A 13 -25.09 -1.43 -25.96
C PHE A 13 -24.45 -0.09 -25.54
N VAL A 14 -23.82 0.65 -26.47
CA VAL A 14 -23.22 1.96 -26.15
C VAL A 14 -24.33 2.99 -25.93
N ALA A 15 -25.36 2.99 -26.78
CA ALA A 15 -26.54 3.83 -26.60
C ALA A 15 -27.32 3.45 -25.33
N GLU A 16 -27.51 2.16 -25.08
CA GLU A 16 -28.23 1.67 -23.90
C GLU A 16 -27.54 2.05 -22.59
N VAL A 17 -26.23 1.79 -22.45
CA VAL A 17 -25.44 2.24 -21.30
C VAL A 17 -25.52 3.76 -21.14
N THR A 18 -25.50 4.51 -22.24
CA THR A 18 -25.65 5.97 -22.17
C THR A 18 -27.02 6.38 -21.63
N SER A 19 -28.09 5.69 -22.04
CA SER A 19 -29.44 5.90 -21.54
C SER A 19 -29.53 5.64 -20.03
N LEU A 20 -28.95 4.53 -19.55
CA LEU A 20 -28.97 4.17 -18.13
C LEU A 20 -28.28 5.22 -17.23
N PHE A 21 -27.14 5.76 -17.66
CA PHE A 21 -26.47 6.84 -16.93
C PHE A 21 -27.19 8.20 -17.03
N THR A 22 -28.11 8.34 -18.01
CA THR A 22 -28.97 9.53 -18.13
C THR A 22 -30.20 9.39 -17.25
N GLU A 23 -30.77 8.18 -17.19
CA GLU A 23 -31.88 7.80 -16.32
C GLU A 23 -31.49 7.89 -14.85
N ASP A 24 -30.33 7.32 -14.50
CA ASP A 24 -29.78 7.34 -13.15
C ASP A 24 -28.33 7.88 -13.17
N PRO A 25 -28.14 9.18 -12.90
CA PRO A 25 -26.81 9.76 -12.81
C PRO A 25 -26.04 9.34 -11.56
N ASP A 26 -26.69 8.68 -10.60
CA ASP A 26 -26.18 8.34 -9.27
C ASP A 26 -25.77 6.88 -9.09
N ILE A 27 -25.73 6.10 -10.19
CA ILE A 27 -25.16 4.74 -10.21
C ILE A 27 -23.82 4.70 -9.45
N ASP A 28 -23.79 3.92 -8.36
CA ASP A 28 -22.70 3.94 -7.37
C ASP A 28 -21.93 2.61 -7.31
N GLU A 29 -22.47 1.55 -7.92
CA GLU A 29 -21.87 0.21 -7.94
C GLU A 29 -22.26 -0.56 -9.21
N ILE A 30 -21.32 -1.35 -9.72
CA ILE A 30 -21.54 -2.27 -10.83
C ILE A 30 -21.32 -3.72 -10.40
N GLY A 31 -22.12 -4.62 -10.95
CA GLY A 31 -22.03 -6.06 -10.68
C GLY A 31 -22.16 -6.88 -11.95
N ILE A 32 -21.50 -8.04 -11.99
CA ILE A 32 -21.76 -9.04 -13.02
C ILE A 32 -22.82 -9.99 -12.48
N ILE A 33 -23.91 -10.16 -13.24
CA ILE A 33 -25.05 -10.99 -12.85
C ILE A 33 -25.28 -12.12 -13.84
N HIS A 34 -25.83 -13.22 -13.34
CA HIS A 34 -26.35 -14.31 -14.15
C HIS A 34 -27.86 -14.10 -14.30
N LEU A 35 -28.32 -14.04 -15.54
CA LEU A 35 -29.74 -13.90 -15.88
C LEU A 35 -30.20 -15.18 -16.57
N ASP A 36 -31.41 -15.62 -16.24
CA ASP A 36 -32.04 -16.76 -16.90
C ASP A 36 -32.61 -16.38 -18.28
N ASP A 37 -32.97 -15.11 -18.47
CA ASP A 37 -33.41 -14.58 -19.75
C ASP A 37 -32.22 -14.03 -20.56
N ASP A 38 -31.96 -14.65 -21.71
CA ASP A 38 -30.93 -14.23 -22.65
C ASP A 38 -31.25 -12.90 -23.36
N HIS A 39 -32.46 -12.34 -23.19
CA HIS A 39 -32.81 -11.05 -23.76
C HIS A 39 -32.35 -9.87 -22.91
N ASP A 40 -32.15 -10.03 -21.61
CA ASP A 40 -31.70 -8.92 -20.77
C ASP A 40 -30.17 -8.75 -20.82
N THR A 41 -29.73 -7.50 -20.73
CA THR A 41 -28.29 -7.16 -20.76
C THR A 41 -27.87 -6.34 -19.56
N PHE A 42 -28.67 -5.35 -19.20
CA PHE A 42 -28.44 -4.49 -18.05
C PHE A 42 -29.65 -4.53 -17.13
N VAL A 43 -29.40 -4.56 -15.83
CA VAL A 43 -30.42 -4.44 -14.79
C VAL A 43 -30.02 -3.27 -13.90
N LEU A 44 -30.87 -2.26 -13.81
CA LEU A 44 -30.65 -1.09 -12.98
C LEU A 44 -31.66 -1.10 -11.83
N ASP A 45 -31.17 -1.18 -10.60
CA ASP A 45 -32.01 -1.20 -9.40
C ASP A 45 -31.28 -0.50 -8.24
N GLU A 46 -31.95 0.41 -7.54
CA GLU A 46 -31.39 1.17 -6.40
C GLU A 46 -29.96 1.73 -6.61
N HIS A 47 -29.69 2.35 -7.76
CA HIS A 47 -28.36 2.86 -8.16
C HIS A 47 -27.28 1.79 -8.42
N LYS A 48 -27.67 0.52 -8.50
CA LYS A 48 -26.79 -0.62 -8.83
C LYS A 48 -27.00 -1.03 -10.28
N LEU A 49 -25.91 -1.09 -11.03
CA LEU A 49 -25.93 -1.54 -12.43
C LEU A 49 -25.40 -2.98 -12.55
N GLY A 50 -26.32 -3.92 -12.71
CA GLY A 50 -26.03 -5.29 -13.08
C GLY A 50 -25.76 -5.44 -14.59
N ILE A 51 -24.71 -6.15 -14.95
CA ILE A 51 -24.33 -6.47 -16.33
C ILE A 51 -24.40 -7.99 -16.51
N ALA A 52 -25.20 -8.44 -17.47
CA ALA A 52 -25.35 -9.86 -17.77
C ALA A 52 -24.02 -10.47 -18.23
N MET A 53 -23.55 -11.50 -17.52
CA MET A 53 -22.25 -12.13 -17.81
C MET A 53 -22.15 -12.64 -19.25
N SER A 54 -23.24 -13.21 -19.79
CA SER A 54 -23.30 -13.75 -21.15
C SER A 54 -23.12 -12.68 -22.23
N LYS A 55 -23.38 -11.40 -21.91
CA LYS A 55 -23.33 -10.28 -22.86
C LYS A 55 -21.99 -9.54 -22.85
N ILE A 56 -21.13 -9.76 -21.86
CA ILE A 56 -19.82 -9.11 -21.74
C ILE A 56 -18.99 -9.19 -23.04
N PRO A 57 -18.85 -10.35 -23.73
CA PRO A 57 -18.07 -10.42 -24.96
C PRO A 57 -18.66 -9.57 -26.10
N ALA A 58 -19.99 -9.47 -26.19
CA ALA A 58 -20.69 -8.69 -27.20
C ALA A 58 -20.55 -7.18 -26.91
N ILE A 59 -20.77 -6.77 -25.66
CA ILE A 59 -20.58 -5.39 -25.18
C ILE A 59 -19.14 -4.95 -25.46
N HIS A 60 -18.14 -5.75 -25.05
CA HIS A 60 -16.74 -5.44 -25.27
C HIS A 60 -16.42 -5.26 -26.76
N ARG A 61 -16.90 -6.15 -27.64
CA ARG A 61 -16.66 -6.06 -29.09
C ARG A 61 -17.26 -4.78 -29.68
N GLN A 62 -18.52 -4.49 -29.37
CA GLN A 62 -19.21 -3.32 -29.90
C GLN A 62 -18.60 -2.03 -29.37
N ALA A 63 -18.39 -1.92 -28.05
CA ALA A 63 -17.77 -0.76 -27.43
C ALA A 63 -16.37 -0.48 -27.98
N LYS A 64 -15.56 -1.53 -28.24
CA LYS A 64 -14.24 -1.40 -28.87
C LYS A 64 -14.34 -0.82 -30.28
N THR A 65 -15.23 -1.37 -31.11
CA THR A 65 -15.43 -0.91 -32.48
C THR A 65 -15.91 0.54 -32.51
N SER A 66 -16.94 0.87 -31.72
CA SER A 66 -17.46 2.23 -31.59
C SER A 66 -16.39 3.21 -31.10
N PHE A 67 -15.57 2.80 -30.12
CA PHE A 67 -14.48 3.62 -29.59
C PHE A 67 -13.44 3.95 -30.67
N PHE A 68 -12.93 2.95 -31.40
CA PHE A 68 -11.92 3.21 -32.43
C PHE A 68 -12.49 3.98 -33.62
N HIS A 69 -13.76 3.75 -33.97
CA HIS A 69 -14.45 4.55 -34.98
C HIS A 69 -14.54 6.02 -34.55
N ALA A 70 -15.08 6.29 -33.36
CA ALA A 70 -15.18 7.64 -32.83
C ALA A 70 -13.81 8.33 -32.72
N ASN A 71 -12.79 7.60 -32.26
CA ASN A 71 -11.42 8.11 -32.16
C ASN A 71 -10.81 8.44 -33.54
N LYS A 72 -11.11 7.66 -34.58
CA LYS A 72 -10.65 7.93 -35.95
C LYS A 72 -11.22 9.24 -36.50
N PHE A 73 -12.47 9.56 -36.15
CA PHE A 73 -13.17 10.76 -36.65
C PHE A 73 -13.15 11.93 -35.66
N ASN A 74 -12.41 11.82 -34.55
CA ASN A 74 -12.41 12.80 -33.46
C ASN A 74 -13.83 13.14 -32.94
N ASP A 75 -14.73 12.15 -32.95
CA ASP A 75 -16.06 12.29 -32.38
C ASP A 75 -15.97 12.23 -30.86
N VAL A 76 -15.89 13.41 -30.25
CA VAL A 76 -15.78 13.63 -28.80
C VAL A 76 -16.86 12.88 -28.02
N ASP A 77 -18.10 12.98 -28.46
CA ASP A 77 -19.25 12.40 -27.78
C ASP A 77 -19.25 10.87 -27.91
N GLY A 78 -18.96 10.37 -29.13
CA GLY A 78 -18.76 8.95 -29.37
C GLY A 78 -17.62 8.35 -28.55
N ILE A 79 -16.48 9.06 -28.39
CA ILE A 79 -15.37 8.65 -27.54
C ILE A 79 -15.82 8.55 -26.08
N LEU A 80 -16.54 9.55 -25.57
CA LEU A 80 -17.01 9.57 -24.18
C LEU A 80 -17.96 8.40 -23.90
N LYS A 81 -18.94 8.17 -24.77
CA LYS A 81 -19.95 7.11 -24.64
C LYS A 81 -19.34 5.72 -24.78
N ALA A 82 -18.55 5.50 -25.83
CA ALA A 82 -17.93 4.19 -26.07
C ALA A 82 -16.87 3.84 -25.02
N SER A 83 -16.09 4.82 -24.54
CA SER A 83 -15.13 4.59 -23.44
C SER A 83 -15.83 4.24 -22.13
N ARG A 84 -16.96 4.88 -21.81
CA ARG A 84 -17.77 4.51 -20.64
C ARG A 84 -18.21 3.05 -20.71
N CYS A 85 -18.85 2.67 -21.82
CA CYS A 85 -19.34 1.30 -22.03
C CYS A 85 -18.20 0.27 -21.98
N MET A 86 -17.08 0.55 -22.63
CA MET A 86 -15.88 -0.32 -22.61
C MET A 86 -15.36 -0.54 -21.19
N LEU A 87 -15.20 0.53 -20.41
CA LEU A 87 -14.53 0.47 -19.10
C LEU A 87 -15.39 -0.22 -18.01
N LEU A 88 -16.71 -0.30 -18.19
CA LEU A 88 -17.58 -1.10 -17.32
C LEU A 88 -17.24 -2.60 -17.39
N VAL A 89 -16.93 -3.10 -18.59
CA VAL A 89 -16.66 -4.53 -18.83
C VAL A 89 -15.17 -4.87 -18.91
N CYS A 90 -14.31 -3.89 -19.20
CA CYS A 90 -12.87 -4.06 -19.35
C CYS A 90 -12.13 -2.82 -18.82
N ALA A 91 -11.90 -2.80 -17.51
CA ALA A 91 -11.27 -1.66 -16.83
C ALA A 91 -9.79 -1.46 -17.20
N ASP A 92 -9.07 -2.52 -17.57
CA ASP A 92 -7.67 -2.46 -18.04
C ASP A 92 -7.57 -2.23 -19.56
N PHE A 93 -8.41 -1.33 -20.08
CA PHE A 93 -8.33 -0.86 -21.46
C PHE A 93 -7.66 0.53 -21.51
N TYR A 94 -6.33 0.53 -21.33
CA TYR A 94 -5.46 1.71 -21.27
C TYR A 94 -5.78 2.83 -22.29
N THR A 95 -6.09 2.47 -23.54
CA THR A 95 -6.38 3.44 -24.60
C THR A 95 -7.65 4.26 -24.32
N ALA A 96 -8.70 3.67 -23.73
CA ALA A 96 -9.89 4.43 -23.35
C ALA A 96 -9.57 5.42 -22.23
N TRP A 97 -8.82 5.01 -21.20
CA TRP A 97 -8.40 5.94 -20.14
C TRP A 97 -7.61 7.12 -20.68
N ASN A 98 -6.70 6.88 -21.63
CA ASN A 98 -5.96 7.97 -22.28
C ASN A 98 -6.85 8.92 -23.09
N ALA A 99 -7.83 8.40 -23.83
CA ALA A 99 -8.79 9.25 -24.53
C ALA A 99 -9.58 10.12 -23.53
N ARG A 100 -9.98 9.56 -22.38
CA ARG A 100 -10.65 10.31 -21.30
C ARG A 100 -9.74 11.38 -20.68
N LYS A 101 -8.43 11.14 -20.52
CA LYS A 101 -7.47 12.19 -20.11
C LYS A 101 -7.44 13.37 -21.08
N THR A 102 -7.55 13.11 -22.38
CA THR A 102 -7.67 14.16 -23.40
C THR A 102 -8.96 14.96 -23.22
N LEU A 103 -10.09 14.28 -23.04
CA LEU A 103 -11.39 14.93 -22.79
C LEU A 103 -11.36 15.82 -21.54
N ILE A 104 -10.73 15.35 -20.46
CA ILE A 104 -10.55 16.13 -19.22
C ILE A 104 -9.65 17.34 -19.47
N SER A 105 -8.56 17.17 -20.21
CA SER A 105 -7.62 18.26 -20.54
C SER A 105 -8.25 19.33 -21.43
N GLN A 106 -9.26 18.97 -22.21
CA GLN A 106 -10.06 19.87 -23.04
C GLN A 106 -11.23 20.52 -22.28
N GLY A 107 -11.45 20.18 -21.00
CA GLY A 107 -12.56 20.69 -20.19
C GLY A 107 -13.93 20.11 -20.54
N ILE A 108 -13.97 19.02 -21.31
CA ILE A 108 -15.20 18.36 -21.76
C ILE A 108 -15.77 17.47 -20.65
N VAL A 109 -14.88 16.86 -19.85
CA VAL A 109 -15.23 16.08 -18.67
C VAL A 109 -14.55 16.70 -17.46
N THR A 110 -15.30 16.94 -16.39
CA THR A 110 -14.71 17.48 -15.16
C THR A 110 -13.96 16.40 -14.38
N GLU A 111 -12.92 16.79 -13.65
CA GLU A 111 -12.20 15.87 -12.79
C GLU A 111 -13.11 15.21 -11.74
N GLU A 112 -14.10 15.93 -11.19
CA GLU A 112 -15.05 15.41 -10.21
C GLU A 112 -15.94 14.31 -10.80
N ALA A 113 -16.47 14.51 -12.01
CA ALA A 113 -17.25 13.50 -12.72
C ALA A 113 -16.39 12.26 -13.01
N GLU A 114 -15.12 12.46 -13.37
CA GLU A 114 -14.20 11.36 -13.60
C GLU A 114 -13.82 10.61 -12.31
N MET A 115 -13.70 11.31 -11.19
CA MET A 115 -13.49 10.69 -9.88
C MET A 115 -14.70 9.84 -9.46
N LYS A 116 -15.94 10.26 -9.78
CA LYS A 116 -17.15 9.45 -9.59
C LYS A 116 -17.13 8.21 -10.50
N PHE A 117 -16.83 8.40 -11.78
CA PHE A 117 -16.81 7.30 -12.74
C PHE A 117 -15.73 6.25 -12.42
N SER A 118 -14.49 6.66 -12.14
CA SER A 118 -13.44 5.71 -11.76
C SER A 118 -13.70 5.03 -10.42
N ARG A 119 -14.44 5.67 -9.49
CA ARG A 119 -14.91 5.02 -8.26
C ARG A 119 -15.90 3.90 -8.59
N LEU A 120 -16.86 4.16 -9.48
CA LEU A 120 -17.81 3.14 -9.95
C LEU A 120 -17.06 1.94 -10.54
N ILE A 121 -16.11 2.17 -11.44
CA ILE A 121 -15.30 1.08 -12.04
C ILE A 121 -14.60 0.24 -10.97
N LEU A 122 -14.05 0.87 -9.92
CA LEU A 122 -13.35 0.18 -8.84
C LEU A 122 -14.25 -0.68 -7.94
N THR A 123 -15.57 -0.51 -7.96
CA THR A 123 -16.48 -1.37 -7.18
C THR A 123 -16.45 -2.82 -7.64
N HIS A 124 -16.22 -3.05 -8.94
CA HIS A 124 -16.05 -4.38 -9.50
C HIS A 124 -14.60 -4.68 -9.86
N HIS A 125 -13.90 -3.73 -10.47
CA HIS A 125 -12.51 -3.89 -10.94
C HIS A 125 -11.50 -3.34 -9.92
N ALA A 126 -11.65 -3.70 -8.65
CA ALA A 126 -10.91 -3.12 -7.52
C ALA A 126 -9.38 -3.24 -7.62
N LYS A 127 -8.86 -4.14 -8.47
CA LYS A 127 -7.42 -4.39 -8.69
C LYS A 127 -6.95 -3.97 -10.09
N SER A 128 -7.77 -3.25 -10.87
CA SER A 128 -7.39 -2.72 -12.19
C SER A 128 -6.25 -1.71 -12.07
N ILE A 129 -5.13 -2.01 -12.71
CA ILE A 129 -3.91 -1.19 -12.68
C ILE A 129 -4.17 0.13 -13.36
N ASP A 130 -4.84 0.09 -14.52
CA ASP A 130 -5.09 1.28 -15.32
C ASP A 130 -6.09 2.23 -14.64
N THR A 131 -7.10 1.68 -13.96
CA THR A 131 -8.08 2.50 -13.22
C THR A 131 -7.40 3.24 -12.07
N TRP A 132 -6.53 2.57 -11.29
CA TRP A 132 -5.77 3.23 -10.22
C TRP A 132 -4.76 4.24 -10.75
N ALA A 133 -4.09 3.95 -11.86
CA ALA A 133 -3.16 4.86 -12.52
C ALA A 133 -3.89 6.11 -13.03
N HIS A 134 -5.05 5.94 -13.67
CA HIS A 134 -5.90 7.03 -14.14
C HIS A 134 -6.43 7.87 -12.96
N ARG A 135 -6.97 7.23 -11.93
CA ARG A 135 -7.46 7.92 -10.73
C ARG A 135 -6.37 8.74 -10.05
N ARG A 136 -5.13 8.24 -9.99
CA ARG A 136 -3.97 9.00 -9.49
C ARG A 136 -3.67 10.22 -10.35
N TRP A 137 -3.74 10.09 -11.67
CA TRP A 137 -3.55 11.21 -12.59
C TRP A 137 -4.63 12.29 -12.40
N VAL A 138 -5.91 11.90 -12.27
CA VAL A 138 -7.01 12.84 -12.01
C VAL A 138 -6.84 13.52 -10.64
N LEU A 139 -6.51 12.76 -9.59
CA LEU A 139 -6.25 13.28 -8.25
C LEU A 139 -5.18 14.39 -8.26
N GLN A 140 -4.08 14.19 -8.98
CA GLN A 140 -2.97 15.16 -9.06
C GLN A 140 -3.37 16.48 -9.72
N ARG A 141 -4.39 16.47 -10.58
CA ARG A 141 -4.94 17.67 -11.23
C ARG A 141 -6.01 18.36 -10.39
N LEU A 142 -6.84 17.56 -9.73
CA LEU A 142 -7.96 18.06 -8.93
C LEU A 142 -7.49 18.69 -7.62
N VAL A 143 -6.57 18.03 -6.89
CA VAL A 143 -6.13 18.49 -5.55
C VAL A 143 -5.64 19.95 -5.54
N PRO A 144 -4.78 20.41 -6.48
CA PRO A 144 -4.34 21.81 -6.52
C PRO A 144 -5.46 22.84 -6.79
N ARG A 145 -6.60 22.39 -7.32
CA ARG A 145 -7.77 23.22 -7.66
C ARG A 145 -8.82 23.24 -6.55
N LEU A 146 -8.67 22.39 -5.53
CA LEU A 146 -9.55 22.38 -4.37
C LEU A 146 -9.13 23.48 -3.40
N GLU A 147 -10.01 24.45 -3.18
CA GLU A 147 -9.79 25.58 -2.28
C GLU A 147 -10.43 25.36 -0.91
N GLY A 148 -9.82 25.97 0.12
CA GLY A 148 -10.37 26.09 1.47
C GLY A 148 -10.86 24.77 2.07
N ASP A 149 -12.11 24.78 2.53
CA ASP A 149 -12.74 23.69 3.28
C ASP A 149 -13.10 22.46 2.43
N ASN A 150 -12.89 22.48 1.11
CA ASN A 150 -13.25 21.36 0.23
C ASN A 150 -12.19 20.25 0.17
N LEU A 151 -10.92 20.59 0.45
CA LEU A 151 -9.82 19.64 0.30
C LEU A 151 -9.89 18.50 1.32
N ALA A 152 -10.06 18.82 2.61
CA ALA A 152 -10.06 17.81 3.67
C ALA A 152 -11.21 16.79 3.53
N PRO A 153 -12.49 17.19 3.30
CA PRO A 153 -13.58 16.26 3.05
C PRO A 153 -13.36 15.39 1.81
N PHE A 154 -12.79 15.96 0.74
CA PHE A 154 -12.47 15.20 -0.45
C PHE A 154 -11.42 14.13 -0.18
N LEU A 155 -10.29 14.47 0.44
CA LEU A 155 -9.26 13.48 0.78
C LEU A 155 -9.78 12.43 1.76
N ALA A 156 -10.65 12.82 2.70
CA ALA A 156 -11.30 11.87 3.61
C ALA A 156 -12.17 10.85 2.87
N ARG A 157 -12.95 11.27 1.85
CA ARG A 157 -13.71 10.36 1.00
C ARG A 157 -12.81 9.40 0.23
N GLU A 158 -11.69 9.89 -0.29
CA GLU A 158 -10.71 9.04 -1.00
C GLU A 158 -10.03 8.03 -0.07
N LEU A 159 -9.68 8.43 1.16
CA LEU A 159 -9.19 7.50 2.19
C LEU A 159 -10.26 6.45 2.56
N SER A 160 -11.53 6.84 2.65
CA SER A 160 -12.63 5.92 2.92
C SER A 160 -12.83 4.91 1.79
N LEU A 161 -12.67 5.33 0.54
CA LEU A 161 -12.72 4.43 -0.63
C LEU A 161 -11.62 3.36 -0.53
N CYS A 162 -10.38 3.76 -0.24
CA CYS A 162 -9.28 2.80 -0.06
C CYS A 162 -9.57 1.79 1.05
N ALA A 163 -10.12 2.25 2.18
CA ALA A 163 -10.46 1.36 3.30
C ALA A 163 -11.53 0.34 2.89
N LYS A 164 -12.63 0.80 2.27
CA LYS A 164 -13.71 -0.06 1.76
C LYS A 164 -13.17 -1.14 0.81
N LEU A 165 -12.40 -0.73 -0.20
CA LEU A 165 -11.88 -1.66 -1.20
C LEU A 165 -10.82 -2.63 -0.63
N CYS A 166 -10.09 -2.25 0.41
CA CYS A 166 -9.15 -3.15 1.09
C CYS A 166 -9.87 -4.19 1.98
N GLU A 167 -11.03 -3.84 2.56
CA GLU A 167 -11.89 -4.79 3.30
C GLU A 167 -12.51 -5.80 2.33
N GLU A 168 -13.13 -5.32 1.26
CA GLU A 168 -13.84 -6.16 0.28
C GLU A 168 -12.89 -7.02 -0.54
N PHE A 169 -11.71 -6.49 -0.89
CA PHE A 169 -10.72 -7.15 -1.72
C PHE A 169 -9.37 -7.24 -1.02
N PRO A 170 -9.14 -8.28 -0.19
CA PRO A 170 -7.89 -8.45 0.53
C PRO A 170 -6.66 -8.43 -0.40
N ARG A 171 -5.54 -7.95 0.15
CA ARG A 171 -4.25 -7.79 -0.56
C ARG A 171 -4.34 -6.83 -1.77
N ASN A 172 -5.10 -5.74 -1.63
CA ASN A 172 -5.19 -4.69 -2.64
C ASN A 172 -4.01 -3.70 -2.53
N TYR A 173 -2.85 -4.08 -3.05
CA TYR A 173 -1.66 -3.23 -3.05
C TYR A 173 -1.88 -1.89 -3.80
N PHE A 174 -2.74 -1.86 -4.82
CA PHE A 174 -3.01 -0.66 -5.59
C PHE A 174 -3.75 0.39 -4.78
N ALA A 175 -4.77 -0.02 -4.02
CA ALA A 175 -5.47 0.85 -3.08
C ALA A 175 -4.52 1.41 -2.02
N TRP A 176 -3.63 0.59 -1.44
CA TRP A 176 -2.61 1.07 -0.49
C TRP A 176 -1.62 2.04 -1.11
N SER A 177 -1.17 1.80 -2.34
CA SER A 177 -0.30 2.71 -3.08
C SER A 177 -0.98 4.05 -3.39
N TYR A 178 -2.27 4.01 -3.76
CA TYR A 178 -3.08 5.22 -3.94
C TYR A 178 -3.31 5.97 -2.61
N ARG A 179 -3.57 5.24 -1.53
CA ARG A 179 -3.68 5.80 -0.17
C ARG A 179 -2.41 6.55 0.24
N TYR A 180 -1.23 5.99 -0.04
CA TYR A 180 0.02 6.71 0.19
C TYR A 180 0.09 8.04 -0.58
N CYS A 181 -0.32 8.05 -1.86
CA CYS A 181 -0.39 9.27 -2.65
C CYS A 181 -1.27 10.34 -1.98
N ILE A 182 -2.41 9.96 -1.41
CA ILE A 182 -3.28 10.86 -0.64
C ILE A 182 -2.54 11.37 0.60
N CYS A 183 -1.88 10.50 1.36
CA CYS A 183 -1.14 10.88 2.56
C CYS A 183 -0.06 11.95 2.29
N THR A 184 0.58 11.93 1.11
CA THR A 184 1.55 12.98 0.73
C THR A 184 0.92 14.38 0.59
N LYS A 185 -0.41 14.46 0.48
CA LYS A 185 -1.18 15.70 0.32
C LYS A 185 -1.89 16.13 1.61
N LEU A 186 -1.83 15.33 2.68
CA LEU A 186 -2.50 15.67 3.92
C LEU A 186 -1.77 16.79 4.69
N PRO A 187 -2.51 17.78 5.23
CA PRO A 187 -1.98 18.69 6.23
C PRO A 187 -1.61 17.90 7.49
N LEU A 188 -0.68 18.45 8.30
CA LEU A 188 -0.09 17.73 9.42
C LEU A 188 -1.11 17.15 10.42
N PRO A 189 -2.18 17.87 10.84
CA PRO A 189 -3.17 17.31 11.76
C PRO A 189 -3.88 16.05 11.22
N LEU A 190 -4.21 16.05 9.92
CA LEU A 190 -4.86 14.90 9.29
C LEU A 190 -3.87 13.75 9.06
N LEU A 191 -2.60 14.05 8.76
CA LEU A 191 -1.57 13.03 8.66
C LEU A 191 -1.30 12.34 10.02
N LEU A 192 -1.31 13.12 11.11
CA LEU A 192 -1.22 12.60 12.48
C LEU A 192 -2.40 11.67 12.79
N THR A 193 -3.63 12.10 12.47
CA THR A 193 -4.85 11.28 12.64
C THR A 193 -4.76 9.98 11.84
N GLU A 194 -4.34 10.06 10.58
CA GLU A 194 -4.14 8.89 9.72
C GLU A 194 -3.09 7.92 10.30
N PHE A 195 -2.00 8.43 10.88
CA PHE A 195 -0.95 7.61 11.48
C PHE A 195 -1.34 7.02 12.84
N HIS A 196 -1.86 7.82 13.77
CA HIS A 196 -2.13 7.38 15.13
C HIS A 196 -3.43 6.58 15.27
N ASP A 197 -4.45 6.89 14.46
CA ASP A 197 -5.78 6.33 14.65
C ASP A 197 -6.11 5.33 13.53
N THR A 198 -6.24 5.82 12.30
CA THR A 198 -6.79 5.03 11.18
C THR A 198 -5.89 3.86 10.80
N SER A 199 -4.65 4.14 10.37
CA SER A 199 -3.74 3.10 9.91
C SER A 199 -3.27 2.19 11.05
N ARG A 200 -3.22 2.69 12.29
CA ARG A 200 -2.88 1.90 13.48
C ARG A 200 -3.96 0.86 13.76
N THR A 201 -5.21 1.31 13.81
CA THR A 201 -6.37 0.44 14.03
C THR A 201 -6.46 -0.63 12.94
N TRP A 202 -6.23 -0.25 11.68
CA TRP A 202 -6.21 -1.22 10.58
C TRP A 202 -5.14 -2.30 10.79
N CYS A 203 -3.89 -1.91 11.03
CA CYS A 203 -2.78 -2.85 11.17
C CYS A 203 -2.96 -3.79 12.38
N GLN A 204 -3.59 -3.30 13.46
CA GLN A 204 -3.93 -4.11 14.63
C GLN A 204 -4.99 -5.18 14.34
N ARG A 205 -5.96 -4.89 13.46
CA ARG A 205 -7.00 -5.84 13.02
C ARG A 205 -6.49 -6.79 11.94
N HIS A 206 -5.60 -6.31 11.07
CA HIS A 206 -5.10 -7.01 9.88
C HIS A 206 -3.61 -7.30 9.96
N LEU A 207 -3.19 -8.10 10.95
CA LEU A 207 -1.77 -8.37 11.25
C LEU A 207 -0.99 -8.95 10.06
N SER A 208 -1.67 -9.66 9.15
CA SER A 208 -1.07 -10.28 7.96
C SER A 208 -1.09 -9.40 6.71
N ASP A 209 -1.64 -8.18 6.77
CA ASP A 209 -1.62 -7.25 5.63
C ASP A 209 -0.27 -6.53 5.53
N SER A 210 0.68 -7.17 4.86
CA SER A 210 2.01 -6.58 4.62
C SER A 210 1.96 -5.26 3.87
N SER A 211 0.93 -5.00 3.04
CA SER A 211 0.82 -3.74 2.30
C SER A 211 0.40 -2.60 3.23
N ALA A 212 -0.49 -2.86 4.18
CA ALA A 212 -0.87 -1.90 5.22
C ALA A 212 0.32 -1.55 6.13
N TRP A 213 1.10 -2.55 6.56
CA TRP A 213 2.33 -2.30 7.34
C TRP A 213 3.35 -1.47 6.57
N ASN A 214 3.52 -1.74 5.27
CA ASN A 214 4.38 -0.92 4.41
C ASN A 214 3.85 0.52 4.28
N LEU A 215 2.55 0.72 4.07
CA LEU A 215 1.98 2.07 4.08
C LEU A 215 2.26 2.78 5.40
N ARG A 216 2.03 2.11 6.54
CA ARG A 216 2.24 2.67 7.88
C ARG A 216 3.68 3.17 8.06
N LEU A 217 4.66 2.40 7.59
CA LEU A 217 6.06 2.81 7.57
C LEU A 217 6.30 4.04 6.68
N LEU A 218 5.71 4.08 5.48
CA LEU A 218 5.85 5.22 4.58
C LEU A 218 5.20 6.50 5.15
N VAL A 219 4.05 6.37 5.81
CA VAL A 219 3.38 7.48 6.52
C VAL A 219 4.22 7.97 7.68
N LEU A 220 4.84 7.08 8.46
CA LEU A 220 5.81 7.45 9.48
C LEU A 220 6.96 8.28 8.88
N LEU A 221 7.55 7.84 7.77
CA LEU A 221 8.63 8.56 7.09
C LEU A 221 8.19 9.94 6.56
N LEU A 222 6.93 10.09 6.13
CA LEU A 222 6.37 11.40 5.77
C LEU A 222 6.16 12.31 7.00
N LEU A 223 5.84 11.71 8.16
CA LEU A 223 5.51 12.43 9.38
C LEU A 223 6.76 12.95 10.12
N LEU A 224 7.83 12.14 10.19
CA LEU A 224 9.01 12.45 11.01
C LEU A 224 9.64 13.83 10.72
N PRO A 225 9.81 14.28 9.46
CA PRO A 225 10.37 15.61 9.19
C PRO A 225 9.42 16.77 9.54
N ARG A 226 8.15 16.48 9.86
CA ARG A 226 7.08 17.48 10.05
C ARG A 226 6.68 17.66 11.52
N VAL A 227 7.26 16.89 12.43
CA VAL A 227 6.95 16.93 13.87
C VAL A 227 8.13 17.44 14.67
N ALA A 228 7.84 18.09 15.80
CA ALA A 228 8.88 18.62 16.69
C ALA A 228 9.69 17.52 17.40
N GLN A 229 9.06 16.38 17.69
CA GLN A 229 9.64 15.29 18.48
C GLN A 229 9.59 13.95 17.72
N PRO A 230 10.39 13.76 16.65
CA PRO A 230 10.36 12.54 15.84
C PRO A 230 10.71 11.28 16.63
N LEU A 231 11.66 11.34 17.56
CA LEU A 231 12.02 10.20 18.41
C LEU A 231 10.87 9.73 19.30
N ALA A 232 10.05 10.65 19.81
CA ALA A 232 8.88 10.30 20.62
C ALA A 232 7.84 9.51 19.78
N VAL A 233 7.64 9.90 18.53
CA VAL A 233 6.76 9.18 17.60
C VAL A 233 7.27 7.77 17.31
N VAL A 234 8.59 7.62 17.07
CA VAL A 234 9.20 6.29 16.85
C VAL A 234 9.12 5.42 18.10
N ALA A 235 9.33 6.01 19.30
CA ALA A 235 9.24 5.30 20.56
C ALA A 235 7.81 4.81 20.85
N ASP A 236 6.78 5.65 20.62
CA ASP A 236 5.37 5.23 20.72
C ASP A 236 5.06 4.08 19.75
N GLU A 237 5.54 4.19 18.51
CA GLU A 237 5.33 3.15 17.50
C GLU A 237 6.00 1.83 17.90
N LEU A 238 7.25 1.86 18.38
CA LEU A 238 7.94 0.68 18.89
C LEU A 238 7.22 0.06 20.09
N ALA A 239 6.72 0.88 21.01
CA ALA A 239 5.99 0.41 22.19
C ALA A 239 4.66 -0.26 21.82
N ALA A 240 3.90 0.34 20.90
CA ALA A 240 2.68 -0.26 20.37
C ALA A 240 2.97 -1.57 19.63
N HIS A 241 4.04 -1.60 18.83
CA HIS A 241 4.46 -2.76 18.06
C HIS A 241 4.96 -3.91 18.94
N SER A 242 5.68 -3.62 20.02
CA SER A 242 6.17 -4.63 20.97
C SER A 242 5.03 -5.47 21.53
N ARG A 243 3.89 -4.86 21.91
CA ARG A 243 2.72 -5.60 22.41
C ARG A 243 2.19 -6.60 21.38
N LEU A 244 2.03 -6.17 20.12
CA LEU A 244 1.56 -7.05 19.04
C LEU A 244 2.56 -8.16 18.74
N GLN A 245 3.85 -7.84 18.70
CA GLN A 245 4.90 -8.78 18.37
C GLN A 245 5.05 -9.88 19.43
N THR A 246 4.85 -9.57 20.71
CA THR A 246 4.83 -10.57 21.79
C THR A 246 3.62 -11.50 21.70
N MET A 247 2.43 -10.98 21.36
CA MET A 247 1.22 -11.80 21.22
C MET A 247 1.23 -12.65 19.94
N TYR A 248 1.87 -12.16 18.87
CA TYR A 248 1.83 -12.78 17.54
C TYR A 248 3.25 -12.92 16.95
N PRO A 249 4.14 -13.68 17.59
CA PRO A 249 5.55 -13.73 17.24
C PRO A 249 5.83 -14.42 15.89
N ASP A 250 4.87 -15.16 15.34
CA ASP A 250 4.99 -15.85 14.06
C ASP A 250 4.60 -14.99 12.85
N ARG A 251 4.22 -13.73 13.06
CA ARG A 251 3.83 -12.81 11.99
C ARG A 251 5.05 -12.10 11.41
N ASP A 252 5.53 -12.58 10.27
CA ASP A 252 6.70 -12.01 9.58
C ASP A 252 6.53 -10.51 9.22
N ALA A 253 5.32 -10.06 8.89
CA ALA A 253 5.05 -8.65 8.59
C ALA A 253 5.42 -7.73 9.77
N LEU A 254 5.18 -8.19 11.01
CA LEU A 254 5.54 -7.45 12.21
C LEU A 254 7.06 -7.33 12.35
N TRP A 255 7.81 -8.41 12.12
CA TRP A 255 9.28 -8.38 12.17
C TRP A 255 9.87 -7.52 11.04
N CYS A 256 9.27 -7.52 9.86
CA CYS A 256 9.64 -6.62 8.77
C CYS A 256 9.48 -5.15 9.16
N HIS A 257 8.33 -4.78 9.73
CA HIS A 257 8.08 -3.42 10.21
C HIS A 257 9.05 -3.03 11.33
N ARG A 258 9.24 -3.89 12.33
CA ARG A 258 10.16 -3.64 13.45
C ARG A 258 11.60 -3.42 12.98
N ARG A 259 12.08 -4.18 11.99
CA ARG A 259 13.40 -3.96 11.35
C ARG A 259 13.54 -2.57 10.74
N ALA A 260 12.49 -2.06 10.13
CA ALA A 260 12.49 -0.71 9.58
C ALA A 260 12.52 0.34 10.70
N LEU A 261 11.71 0.16 11.75
CA LEU A 261 11.72 1.04 12.93
C LEU A 261 13.10 1.09 13.60
N LEU A 262 13.78 -0.05 13.74
CA LEU A 262 15.15 -0.11 14.27
C LEU A 262 16.10 0.76 13.46
N LYS A 263 16.08 0.64 12.13
CA LYS A 263 16.93 1.46 11.26
C LYS A 263 16.64 2.95 11.40
N ILE A 264 15.36 3.33 11.48
CA ILE A 264 14.93 4.73 11.65
C ILE A 264 15.42 5.25 13.00
N ALA A 265 15.11 4.56 14.10
CA ALA A 265 15.53 4.95 15.44
C ALA A 265 17.06 5.08 15.51
N ALA A 266 17.79 4.05 15.09
CA ALA A 266 19.24 4.02 15.18
C ALA A 266 19.95 5.10 14.35
N SER A 267 19.30 5.63 13.30
CA SER A 267 19.82 6.77 12.53
C SER A 267 19.66 8.12 13.24
N GLN A 268 18.80 8.21 14.26
CA GLN A 268 18.49 9.44 14.99
C GLN A 268 19.16 9.53 16.38
N LEU A 269 19.84 8.46 16.83
CA LEU A 269 20.46 8.38 18.16
C LEU A 269 21.94 8.77 18.11
N SER A 270 22.48 9.15 19.27
CA SER A 270 23.89 9.54 19.41
C SER A 270 24.81 8.35 19.18
N ILE A 271 25.80 8.58 18.32
CA ILE A 271 26.94 7.68 18.12
C ILE A 271 27.98 8.08 19.16
N ARG A 272 27.86 7.56 20.39
CA ARG A 272 29.02 7.49 21.26
C ARG A 272 29.82 6.26 20.81
N SER A 273 31.16 6.35 20.81
CA SER A 273 31.99 5.13 20.73
C SER A 273 31.40 4.13 21.73
N PRO A 274 31.22 2.84 21.38
CA PRO A 274 30.67 1.87 22.31
C PRO A 274 31.63 1.80 23.51
N ALA A 275 31.36 2.63 24.51
CA ALA A 275 31.93 2.48 25.83
C ALA A 275 31.50 1.07 26.23
N VAL A 276 32.50 0.18 26.32
CA VAL A 276 32.43 -1.25 26.68
C VAL A 276 30.99 -1.66 26.96
N TRP A 277 30.34 -2.41 26.05
CA TRP A 277 28.97 -2.87 26.26
C TRP A 277 28.85 -3.42 27.70
N SER A 278 28.28 -2.60 28.60
CA SER A 278 28.29 -2.83 30.05
C SER A 278 27.76 -4.22 30.39
N THR A 279 28.25 -4.84 31.46
CA THR A 279 27.69 -6.08 32.03
C THR A 279 26.29 -5.90 32.58
N ASP A 280 25.84 -4.67 32.74
CA ASP A 280 24.52 -4.37 33.25
C ASP A 280 23.44 -4.72 32.21
N THR A 281 22.66 -5.74 32.55
CA THR A 281 21.46 -6.18 31.84
C THR A 281 20.21 -5.47 32.36
N THR A 282 20.32 -4.66 33.43
CA THR A 282 19.20 -3.87 33.91
C THR A 282 18.93 -2.74 32.91
N LEU A 283 17.75 -2.80 32.30
CA LEU A 283 17.28 -1.77 31.39
C LEU A 283 16.52 -0.73 32.23
N PRO A 284 17.06 0.49 32.43
CA PRO A 284 16.27 1.54 33.08
C PRO A 284 15.01 1.83 32.26
N ASN A 285 13.94 2.30 32.93
CA ASN A 285 12.78 2.88 32.26
C ASN A 285 13.25 4.11 31.46
N PHE A 286 13.58 3.88 30.20
CA PHE A 286 14.35 4.82 29.41
C PHE A 286 13.44 5.64 28.51
N GLU A 287 13.44 6.97 28.72
CA GLU A 287 12.89 7.94 27.76
C GLU A 287 13.88 8.14 26.62
N TRP A 288 13.41 7.96 25.39
CA TRP A 288 14.23 8.00 24.19
C TRP A 288 14.53 9.44 23.81
N THR A 289 15.76 9.88 24.05
CA THR A 289 16.24 11.21 23.65
C THR A 289 17.32 11.09 22.58
N SER A 290 17.66 12.18 21.90
CA SER A 290 18.80 12.18 20.94
C SER A 290 20.15 11.89 21.62
N ALA A 291 20.25 12.07 22.94
CA ALA A 291 21.43 11.77 23.73
C ALA A 291 21.59 10.26 24.05
N THR A 292 20.55 9.47 23.81
CA THR A 292 20.60 8.00 23.96
C THR A 292 21.69 7.41 23.09
N ALA A 293 22.51 6.56 23.67
CA ALA A 293 23.53 5.84 22.94
C ALA A 293 22.90 4.71 22.12
N VAL A 294 23.29 4.59 20.85
CA VAL A 294 22.70 3.61 19.92
C VAL A 294 22.93 2.15 20.34
N ASP A 295 24.03 1.86 21.04
CA ASP A 295 24.33 0.54 21.59
C ASP A 295 23.33 0.15 22.69
N ALA A 296 22.95 1.08 23.57
CA ALA A 296 21.95 0.85 24.60
C ALA A 296 20.58 0.52 23.99
N PHE A 297 20.22 1.18 22.88
CA PHE A 297 19.03 0.84 22.13
C PHE A 297 19.10 -0.58 21.54
N ILE A 298 20.15 -0.90 20.78
CA ILE A 298 20.25 -2.22 20.13
C ILE A 298 20.28 -3.34 21.17
N ARG A 299 20.93 -3.13 22.32
CA ARG A 299 20.90 -4.08 23.44
C ARG A 299 19.48 -4.39 23.92
N ARG A 300 18.64 -3.37 24.07
CA ARG A 300 17.23 -3.53 24.43
C ARG A 300 16.47 -4.34 23.40
N GLU A 301 16.72 -4.11 22.11
CA GLU A 301 16.07 -4.86 21.02
C GLU A 301 16.51 -6.32 20.96
N VAL A 302 17.80 -6.60 21.23
CA VAL A 302 18.32 -7.96 21.35
C VAL A 302 17.71 -8.66 22.57
N GLN A 303 17.59 -7.99 23.71
CA GLN A 303 16.92 -8.56 24.89
C GLN A 303 15.45 -8.88 24.60
N PHE A 304 14.70 -7.92 24.03
CA PHE A 304 13.32 -8.14 23.61
C PHE A 304 13.20 -9.38 22.69
N SER A 305 14.13 -9.54 21.76
CA SER A 305 14.15 -10.70 20.87
C SER A 305 14.46 -12.00 21.60
N ALA A 306 15.37 -11.97 22.57
CA ALA A 306 15.71 -13.12 23.39
C ALA A 306 14.52 -13.59 24.24
N ASP A 307 13.74 -12.64 24.76
CA ASP A 307 12.52 -12.88 25.55
C ASP A 307 11.42 -13.52 24.69
N VAL A 308 11.25 -13.06 23.43
CA VAL A 308 10.28 -13.65 22.49
C VAL A 308 10.73 -15.03 22.00
N GLY A 309 12.03 -15.24 21.77
CA GLY A 309 12.63 -16.56 21.58
C GLY A 309 12.33 -17.29 20.26
N THR A 310 11.52 -16.74 19.36
CA THR A 310 11.20 -17.37 18.07
C THR A 310 12.33 -17.21 17.04
N ALA A 311 12.34 -18.04 15.99
CA ALA A 311 13.28 -17.88 14.88
C ALA A 311 13.17 -16.49 14.20
N GLY A 312 11.97 -15.90 14.16
CA GLY A 312 11.77 -14.51 13.70
C GLY A 312 12.48 -13.49 14.59
N ALA A 313 12.35 -13.65 15.91
CA ALA A 313 12.99 -12.79 16.90
C ALA A 313 14.52 -12.89 16.84
N LEU A 314 15.06 -14.10 16.77
CA LEU A 314 16.51 -14.32 16.67
C LEU A 314 17.10 -13.71 15.39
N ARG A 315 16.41 -13.84 14.25
CA ARG A 315 16.81 -13.15 13.00
C ARG A 315 16.78 -11.63 13.14
N TYR A 316 15.82 -11.08 13.90
CA TYR A 316 15.74 -9.65 14.18
C TYR A 316 16.90 -9.16 15.08
N ALA A 317 17.23 -9.90 16.14
CA ALA A 317 18.38 -9.62 16.99
C ALA A 317 19.69 -9.61 16.19
N LEU A 318 19.92 -10.64 15.37
CA LEU A 318 21.10 -10.73 14.51
C LEU A 318 21.19 -9.53 13.57
N PHE A 319 20.07 -9.10 12.98
CA PHE A 319 20.02 -7.90 12.15
C PHE A 319 20.43 -6.63 12.89
N GLY A 320 20.02 -6.46 14.15
CA GLY A 320 20.43 -5.33 14.99
C GLY A 320 21.92 -5.36 15.34
N LEU A 321 22.44 -6.55 15.71
CA LEU A 321 23.86 -6.75 16.01
C LEU A 321 24.75 -6.49 14.79
N ASP A 322 24.39 -7.04 13.62
CA ASP A 322 25.06 -6.81 12.34
C ASP A 322 25.11 -5.32 11.96
N TRP A 323 24.07 -4.58 12.31
CA TRP A 323 24.01 -3.15 12.04
C TRP A 323 25.07 -2.39 12.84
N ILE A 324 25.32 -2.78 14.09
CA ILE A 324 26.41 -2.22 14.91
C ILE A 324 27.77 -2.62 14.34
N LEU A 325 27.97 -3.92 14.08
CA LEU A 325 29.25 -4.46 13.59
C LEU A 325 29.73 -3.81 12.28
N LYS A 326 28.81 -3.49 11.35
CA LYS A 326 29.16 -2.85 10.06
C LYS A 326 29.48 -1.36 10.14
N ARG A 327 29.09 -0.68 11.23
CA ARG A 327 29.34 0.76 11.38
C ARG A 327 30.69 1.06 12.00
N GLU A 328 31.30 0.09 12.66
CA GLU A 328 32.64 0.20 13.21
C GLU A 328 33.69 -0.18 12.18
N ASP A 329 34.87 0.43 12.28
CA ASP A 329 36.01 0.01 11.48
C ASP A 329 36.37 -1.44 11.83
N ARG A 330 36.62 -2.25 10.80
CA ARG A 330 36.58 -3.73 10.84
C ARG A 330 37.62 -4.35 11.78
N HIS A 331 38.54 -3.55 12.29
CA HIS A 331 39.70 -3.98 13.06
C HIS A 331 39.47 -4.03 14.58
N THR A 332 38.33 -3.53 15.09
CA THR A 332 37.99 -3.60 16.52
C THR A 332 36.50 -3.85 16.74
N LEU A 333 35.96 -4.98 16.25
CA LEU A 333 34.59 -5.38 16.62
C LEU A 333 34.50 -5.46 18.16
N PRO A 334 33.49 -4.88 18.82
CA PRO A 334 33.41 -4.92 20.27
C PRO A 334 33.26 -6.39 20.69
N PRO A 335 34.18 -6.97 21.49
CA PRO A 335 34.22 -8.41 21.77
C PRO A 335 32.86 -8.99 22.17
N ARG A 336 32.09 -8.20 22.92
CA ARG A 336 30.77 -8.57 23.42
C ARG A 336 29.66 -8.61 22.37
N VAL A 337 29.69 -7.73 21.37
CA VAL A 337 28.71 -7.76 20.27
C VAL A 337 28.92 -9.02 19.45
N THR A 338 30.17 -9.39 19.22
CA THR A 338 30.55 -10.64 18.56
C THR A 338 30.09 -11.86 19.36
N GLU A 339 30.29 -11.87 20.69
CA GLU A 339 29.80 -12.94 21.57
C GLU A 339 28.27 -13.09 21.49
N TRP A 340 27.53 -11.99 21.59
CA TRP A 340 26.06 -12.00 21.50
C TRP A 340 25.58 -12.44 20.11
N HIS A 341 26.28 -12.03 19.05
CA HIS A 341 25.99 -12.47 17.70
C HIS A 341 26.22 -13.98 17.55
N ALA A 342 27.35 -14.51 18.03
CA ALA A 342 27.66 -15.93 18.00
C ALA A 342 26.66 -16.77 18.82
N GLU A 343 26.29 -16.32 20.03
CA GLU A 343 25.25 -16.95 20.86
C GLU A 343 23.90 -16.96 20.15
N THR A 344 23.49 -15.82 19.58
CA THR A 344 22.20 -15.73 18.86
C THR A 344 22.18 -16.62 17.63
N CYS A 345 23.29 -16.73 16.89
CA CYS A 345 23.44 -17.69 15.79
C CYS A 345 23.31 -19.14 16.27
N ARG A 346 23.92 -19.51 17.40
CA ARG A 346 23.79 -20.87 17.98
C ARG A 346 22.33 -21.18 18.32
N ARG A 347 21.63 -20.25 18.97
CA ARG A 347 20.18 -20.39 19.25
C ARG A 347 19.36 -20.50 17.97
N LEU A 348 19.66 -19.69 16.95
CA LEU A 348 18.96 -19.74 15.67
C LEU A 348 19.21 -21.06 14.94
N SER A 349 20.42 -21.63 15.00
CA SER A 349 20.72 -22.94 14.40
C SER A 349 19.87 -24.07 14.98
N ILE A 350 19.53 -23.98 16.27
CA ILE A 350 18.63 -24.94 16.93
C ILE A 350 17.18 -24.75 16.44
N ALA A 351 16.74 -23.50 16.25
CA ALA A 351 15.37 -23.17 15.86
C ALA A 351 15.08 -23.26 14.34
N ASP A 352 16.06 -22.90 13.50
CA ASP A 352 15.96 -22.80 12.04
C ASP A 352 17.38 -22.87 11.42
N ALA A 353 17.91 -24.09 11.31
CA ALA A 353 19.27 -24.34 10.82
C ALA A 353 19.54 -23.76 9.43
N ILE A 354 18.53 -23.76 8.54
CA ILE A 354 18.67 -23.26 7.17
C ILE A 354 18.90 -21.76 7.19
N ARG A 355 18.06 -20.99 7.89
CA ARG A 355 18.21 -19.53 7.95
C ARG A 355 19.42 -19.11 8.80
N ALA A 356 19.88 -19.94 9.73
CA ALA A 356 21.09 -19.69 10.51
C ALA A 356 22.36 -19.66 9.64
N GLN A 357 22.45 -20.48 8.59
CA GLN A 357 23.62 -20.56 7.71
C GLN A 357 23.98 -19.20 7.08
N PHE A 358 22.98 -18.41 6.70
CA PHE A 358 23.20 -17.07 6.17
C PHE A 358 23.99 -16.18 7.15
N TRP A 359 23.63 -16.19 8.43
CA TRP A 359 24.24 -15.35 9.46
C TRP A 359 25.59 -15.89 9.94
N LEU A 360 25.74 -17.21 10.03
CA LEU A 360 27.03 -17.86 10.29
C LEU A 360 28.06 -17.57 9.20
N GLY A 361 27.62 -17.52 7.94
CA GLY A 361 28.48 -17.14 6.81
C GLY A 361 29.05 -15.73 6.92
N ARG A 362 28.32 -14.77 7.55
CA ARG A 362 28.79 -13.39 7.70
C ARG A 362 29.90 -13.26 8.73
N LEU A 363 29.76 -13.94 9.87
CA LEU A 363 30.82 -14.02 10.88
C LEU A 363 32.13 -14.57 10.30
N THR A 364 32.04 -15.57 9.42
CA THR A 364 33.21 -16.27 8.85
C THR A 364 33.82 -15.54 7.64
N SER A 365 33.01 -14.88 6.79
CA SER A 365 33.53 -14.01 5.73
C SER A 365 34.28 -12.81 6.29
N ASP A 366 33.82 -12.28 7.43
CA ASP A 366 34.44 -11.15 8.09
C ASP A 366 35.77 -11.56 8.77
N GLN A 367 35.88 -12.79 9.30
CA GLN A 367 37.15 -13.34 9.81
C GLN A 367 38.21 -13.58 8.71
N ARG A 368 37.84 -14.13 7.55
CA ARG A 368 38.79 -14.38 6.44
C ARG A 368 39.36 -13.10 5.80
N SER A 369 38.63 -11.99 5.87
CA SER A 369 39.10 -10.69 5.36
C SER A 369 40.04 -9.95 6.33
N ALA A 370 39.93 -10.22 7.63
CA ALA A 370 40.85 -9.71 8.64
C ALA A 370 42.20 -10.45 8.62
N GLU A 371 42.21 -11.76 8.37
CA GLU A 371 43.45 -12.54 8.25
C GLU A 371 44.25 -12.23 6.97
N SER A 372 43.60 -11.73 5.90
CA SER A 372 44.26 -11.38 4.64
C SER A 372 44.85 -9.95 4.62
N THR A 373 44.71 -9.17 5.70
CA THR A 373 45.21 -7.79 5.79
C THR A 373 46.28 -7.57 6.86
N THR A 374 46.70 -8.63 7.55
CA THR A 374 47.96 -8.63 8.33
C THR A 374 49.14 -8.89 7.38
N PRO A 375 50.13 -7.98 7.30
CA PRO A 375 51.26 -8.07 6.37
C PRO A 375 52.21 -9.24 6.66
#